data_AF-A0A957LGN3-F1
#
_entry.id   AF-A0A957LGN3-F1
#
_cell.length_a   1.000
_cell.length_b   1.000
_cell.length_c   1.000
_cell.angle_alpha   90.00
_cell.angle_beta   90.00
_cell.angle_gamma   90.00
#
_symmetry.space_group_name_H-M   'P 1'
#
loop_
_entity.id
_entity.type
_entity.pdbx_description
1 polymer ?
#
loop_
_entity_poly.entity_id
_entity_poly.type
_entity_poly.pdbx_seq_one_letter_code
_entity_poly.pdbx_strand_id
1 'polypeptide(L)'
;MSKANSVISIITGTLVLFVAAGAFWLSFEALRDLAHQVGIATQRAWLYPIIIDGAIIIFSLSVLRASLNRENPLYPWVLVGSFTALSVILNIVHAQIDLLARFLAAIPPVALFLSFELLMGQIRAIVERLDAVKSLQEISANIEVTRSELDALLSDKSNLQDKLNGNIQNLEDKKSALQDEIRELRTAKRHTQASGTGSIAQARQARADKKTLAMKALLDHVKTNPQATLSEMAQAIGRAKSTAGSYVSELQDHGLLSKDEDGWQVSTLPEGETNGYVLTR
;
A
#
# COMPACT_ATOMS: atom_id res chain seq x y z
N MET A 1 -39.05 -3.77 -22.92
CA MET A 1 -39.59 -4.94 -22.17
C MET A 1 -40.00 -4.60 -20.74
N SER A 2 -39.18 -3.89 -19.93
CA SER A 2 -39.54 -3.53 -18.54
C SER A 2 -40.87 -2.77 -18.38
N LYS A 3 -41.12 -1.71 -19.17
CA LYS A 3 -42.38 -0.94 -19.09
C LYS A 3 -43.61 -1.79 -19.45
N ALA A 4 -43.49 -2.67 -20.44
CA ALA A 4 -44.58 -3.56 -20.85
C ALA A 4 -44.95 -4.56 -19.75
N ASN A 5 -43.96 -5.17 -19.08
CA ASN A 5 -44.22 -6.10 -17.98
C ASN A 5 -44.86 -5.40 -16.76
N SER A 6 -44.44 -4.18 -16.45
CA SER A 6 -45.09 -3.38 -15.40
C SER A 6 -46.52 -3.02 -15.74
N VAL A 7 -46.80 -2.62 -16.98
CA VAL A 7 -48.17 -2.34 -17.44
C VAL A 7 -49.05 -3.60 -17.38
N ILE A 8 -48.54 -4.74 -17.84
CA ILE A 8 -49.25 -6.03 -17.75
C ILE A 8 -49.54 -6.38 -16.29
N SER A 9 -48.57 -6.25 -15.38
CA SER A 9 -48.80 -6.54 -13.95
C SER A 9 -49.85 -5.61 -13.34
N ILE A 10 -49.82 -4.31 -13.66
CA ILE A 10 -50.82 -3.35 -13.14
C ILE A 10 -52.21 -3.68 -13.67
N ILE A 11 -52.34 -3.94 -14.98
CA ILE A 11 -53.63 -4.31 -15.59
C ILE A 11 -54.15 -5.61 -14.98
N THR A 12 -53.32 -6.64 -14.89
CA THR A 12 -53.68 -7.93 -14.29
C THR A 12 -54.09 -7.76 -12.83
N GLY A 13 -53.30 -7.04 -12.03
CA GLY A 13 -53.63 -6.76 -10.62
C GLY A 13 -54.97 -6.01 -10.46
N THR A 14 -55.24 -5.05 -11.34
CA THR A 14 -56.50 -4.29 -11.35
C THR A 14 -57.69 -5.18 -11.70
N LEU A 15 -57.57 -6.02 -12.72
CA LEU A 15 -58.61 -6.96 -13.12
C LEU A 15 -58.87 -8.02 -12.04
N VAL A 16 -57.80 -8.56 -11.44
CA VAL A 16 -57.89 -9.49 -10.31
C VAL A 16 -58.62 -8.86 -9.14
N LEU A 17 -58.31 -7.61 -8.80
CA LEU A 17 -59.00 -6.90 -7.72
C LEU A 17 -60.49 -6.68 -8.03
N PHE A 18 -60.82 -6.36 -9.28
CA PHE A 18 -62.20 -6.20 -9.73
C PHE A 18 -63.00 -7.50 -9.60
N VAL A 19 -62.44 -8.62 -10.08
CA VAL A 19 -63.06 -9.95 -9.96
C VAL A 19 -63.18 -10.37 -8.49
N ALA A 20 -62.14 -10.17 -7.70
CA ALA A 20 -62.16 -10.47 -6.27
C ALA A 20 -63.24 -9.67 -5.54
N ALA A 21 -63.40 -8.38 -5.81
CA ALA A 21 -64.43 -7.55 -5.18
C ALA A 21 -65.86 -8.05 -5.51
N GLY A 22 -66.13 -8.39 -6.76
CA GLY A 22 -67.43 -8.93 -7.17
C GLY A 22 -67.71 -10.31 -6.57
N ALA A 23 -66.71 -11.19 -6.58
CA ALA A 23 -66.80 -12.53 -6.01
C ALA A 23 -66.99 -12.49 -4.48
N PHE A 24 -66.25 -11.62 -3.80
CA PHE A 24 -66.42 -11.35 -2.37
C PHE A 24 -67.83 -10.87 -2.07
N TRP A 25 -68.35 -9.90 -2.82
CA TRP A 25 -69.68 -9.36 -2.58
C TRP A 25 -70.78 -10.43 -2.68
N LEU A 26 -70.73 -11.28 -3.72
CA LEU A 26 -71.70 -12.37 -3.89
C LEU A 26 -71.60 -13.40 -2.77
N SER A 27 -70.38 -13.75 -2.36
CA SER A 27 -70.18 -14.72 -1.28
C SER A 27 -70.60 -14.16 0.07
N PHE A 28 -70.27 -12.90 0.34
CA PHE A 28 -70.64 -12.18 1.55
C PHE A 28 -72.14 -12.21 1.78
N GLU A 29 -72.92 -11.89 0.74
CA GLU A 29 -74.37 -11.87 0.84
C GLU A 29 -74.95 -13.27 1.08
N ALA A 30 -74.45 -14.29 0.39
CA ALA A 30 -74.88 -15.68 0.61
C ALA A 30 -74.64 -16.14 2.05
N LEU A 31 -73.47 -15.83 2.63
CA LEU A 31 -73.16 -16.15 4.03
C LEU A 31 -74.01 -15.34 5.01
N ARG A 32 -74.23 -14.04 4.73
CA ARG A 32 -75.08 -13.18 5.57
C ARG A 32 -76.51 -13.71 5.63
N ASP A 33 -77.05 -14.07 4.47
CA ASP A 33 -78.41 -14.60 4.35
C ASP A 33 -78.53 -15.99 4.95
N LEU A 34 -77.51 -16.84 4.79
CA LEU A 34 -77.46 -18.12 5.49
C LEU A 34 -77.45 -17.94 7.02
N ALA A 35 -76.71 -16.97 7.54
CA ALA A 35 -76.73 -16.64 8.97
C ALA A 35 -78.13 -16.20 9.44
N HIS A 36 -78.85 -15.42 8.63
CA HIS A 36 -80.26 -15.10 8.90
C HIS A 36 -81.14 -16.35 8.94
N GLN A 37 -80.99 -17.25 7.97
CA GLN A 37 -81.78 -18.49 7.87
C GLN A 37 -81.60 -19.41 9.09
N VAL A 38 -80.42 -19.41 9.70
CA VAL A 38 -80.10 -20.22 10.90
C VAL A 38 -80.53 -19.52 12.21
N GLY A 39 -81.20 -18.36 12.13
CA GLY A 39 -81.81 -17.69 13.28
C GLY A 39 -80.94 -16.60 13.93
N ILE A 40 -79.86 -16.16 13.27
CA ILE A 40 -79.04 -15.05 13.77
C ILE A 40 -79.75 -13.72 13.48
N ALA A 41 -79.87 -12.89 14.52
CA ALA A 41 -80.50 -11.58 14.43
C ALA A 41 -79.91 -10.73 13.29
N THR A 42 -80.77 -10.02 12.56
CA THR A 42 -80.39 -9.37 11.31
C THR A 42 -79.22 -8.39 11.45
N GLN A 43 -79.19 -7.67 12.56
CA GLN A 43 -78.14 -6.71 12.90
C GLN A 43 -76.76 -7.32 13.13
N ARG A 44 -76.64 -8.65 13.29
CA ARG A 44 -75.39 -9.36 13.63
C ARG A 44 -74.92 -10.33 12.55
N ALA A 45 -75.77 -10.69 11.60
CA ALA A 45 -75.44 -11.71 10.59
C ALA A 45 -74.29 -11.30 9.66
N TRP A 46 -74.11 -10.00 9.41
CA TRP A 46 -73.00 -9.47 8.61
C TRP A 46 -71.62 -9.76 9.22
N LEU A 47 -71.55 -10.07 10.51
CA LEU A 47 -70.28 -10.36 11.19
C LEU A 47 -69.71 -11.72 10.80
N TYR A 48 -70.56 -12.69 10.46
CA TYR A 48 -70.14 -14.05 10.08
C TYR A 48 -69.29 -14.09 8.80
N PRO A 49 -69.72 -13.51 7.67
CA PRO A 49 -68.86 -13.44 6.49
C PRO A 49 -67.56 -12.69 6.77
N ILE A 50 -67.59 -11.60 7.54
CA ILE A 50 -66.35 -10.88 7.93
C ILE A 50 -65.37 -11.77 8.70
N ILE A 51 -65.85 -12.59 9.63
CA ILE A 51 -64.98 -13.49 10.40
C ILE A 51 -64.33 -14.52 9.46
N ILE A 52 -65.10 -15.09 8.54
CA ILE A 52 -64.60 -16.11 7.61
C ILE A 52 -63.61 -15.50 6.62
N ASP A 53 -63.99 -14.41 5.94
CA ASP A 53 -63.14 -13.77 4.94
C ASP A 53 -61.94 -13.07 5.59
N GLY A 54 -62.13 -12.45 6.75
CA GLY A 54 -61.05 -11.86 7.54
C GLY A 54 -60.03 -12.90 7.98
N ALA A 55 -60.48 -14.09 8.39
CA ALA A 55 -59.59 -15.20 8.70
C ALA A 55 -58.79 -15.63 7.47
N ILE A 56 -59.43 -15.79 6.30
CA ILE A 56 -58.75 -16.11 5.04
C ILE A 56 -57.65 -15.08 4.73
N ILE A 57 -57.97 -13.79 4.81
CA ILE A 57 -57.01 -12.70 4.58
C ILE A 57 -55.81 -12.79 5.54
N ILE A 58 -56.07 -12.97 6.84
CA ILE A 58 -55.02 -13.09 7.87
C ILE A 58 -54.13 -14.31 7.60
N PHE A 59 -54.72 -15.44 7.21
CA PHE A 59 -53.97 -16.66 6.94
C PHE A 59 -53.13 -16.53 5.66
N SER A 60 -53.64 -15.93 4.58
CA SER A 60 -52.84 -15.68 3.38
C SER A 60 -51.73 -14.65 3.61
N LEU A 61 -51.95 -13.63 4.43
CA LEU A 61 -50.88 -12.72 4.87
C LEU A 61 -49.79 -13.47 5.64
N SER A 62 -50.19 -14.46 6.44
CA SER A 62 -49.26 -15.35 7.14
C SER A 62 -48.49 -16.25 6.16
N VAL A 63 -49.15 -16.76 5.10
CA VAL A 63 -48.47 -17.48 4.00
C VAL A 63 -47.45 -16.57 3.30
N LEU A 64 -47.83 -15.32 2.97
CA LEU A 64 -46.92 -14.37 2.34
C LEU A 64 -45.70 -14.13 3.22
N ARG A 65 -45.91 -13.80 4.49
CA ARG A 65 -44.84 -13.56 5.46
C ARG A 65 -43.91 -14.76 5.54
N ALA A 66 -44.46 -15.97 5.74
CA ALA A 66 -43.68 -17.19 5.85
C ALA A 66 -42.79 -17.37 4.61
N SER A 67 -43.36 -17.24 3.41
CA SER A 67 -42.57 -17.47 2.21
C SER A 67 -41.64 -16.29 1.86
N LEU A 68 -41.89 -15.05 2.31
CA LEU A 68 -40.90 -13.95 2.22
C LEU A 68 -39.70 -14.20 3.16
N ASN A 69 -39.96 -14.78 4.34
CA ASN A 69 -38.92 -15.15 5.30
C ASN A 69 -38.26 -16.51 5.01
N ARG A 70 -38.62 -17.20 3.91
CA ARG A 70 -38.19 -18.57 3.59
C ARG A 70 -38.52 -19.60 4.69
N GLU A 71 -39.58 -19.35 5.45
CA GLU A 71 -40.14 -20.27 6.44
C GLU A 71 -41.11 -21.25 5.76
N ASN A 72 -41.41 -22.36 6.44
CA ASN A 72 -42.36 -23.37 5.93
C ASN A 72 -43.80 -22.82 5.96
N PRO A 73 -44.47 -22.62 4.82
CA PRO A 73 -45.81 -22.03 4.78
C PRO A 73 -46.94 -23.04 4.99
N LEU A 74 -46.66 -24.33 5.23
CA LEU A 74 -47.68 -25.38 5.27
C LEU A 74 -48.81 -25.10 6.27
N TYR A 75 -48.47 -24.67 7.49
CA TYR A 75 -49.47 -24.39 8.53
C TYR A 75 -50.49 -23.31 8.10
N PRO A 76 -50.09 -22.08 7.71
CA PRO A 76 -51.04 -21.09 7.24
C PRO A 76 -51.72 -21.49 5.92
N TRP A 77 -51.07 -22.27 5.05
CA TRP A 77 -51.71 -22.77 3.81
C TRP A 77 -52.88 -23.73 4.11
N VAL A 78 -52.72 -24.63 5.08
CA VAL A 78 -53.79 -25.52 5.54
C VAL A 78 -54.96 -24.71 6.12
N LEU A 79 -54.68 -23.63 6.85
CA LEU A 79 -55.72 -22.74 7.37
C LEU A 79 -56.49 -22.02 6.26
N VAL A 80 -55.78 -21.45 5.27
CA VAL A 80 -56.40 -20.83 4.08
C VAL A 80 -57.29 -21.84 3.35
N GLY A 81 -56.76 -23.04 3.06
CA GLY A 81 -57.50 -24.08 2.37
C GLY A 81 -58.75 -24.54 3.14
N SER A 82 -58.64 -24.67 4.46
CA SER A 82 -59.75 -25.08 5.32
C SER A 82 -60.87 -24.04 5.35
N PHE A 83 -60.55 -22.76 5.51
CA PHE A 83 -61.55 -21.69 5.52
C PHE A 83 -62.14 -21.40 4.14
N THR A 84 -61.35 -21.55 3.08
CA THR A 84 -61.84 -21.46 1.71
C THR A 84 -62.84 -22.59 1.42
N ALA A 85 -62.51 -23.83 1.79
CA ALA A 85 -63.42 -24.96 1.65
C ALA A 85 -64.71 -24.76 2.46
N LEU A 86 -64.58 -24.25 3.69
CA LEU A 86 -65.73 -23.89 4.52
C LEU A 86 -66.62 -22.85 3.82
N SER A 87 -66.04 -21.79 3.26
CA SER A 87 -66.79 -20.77 2.51
C SER A 87 -67.53 -21.38 1.32
N VAL A 88 -66.86 -22.21 0.51
CA VAL A 88 -67.49 -22.92 -0.63
C VAL A 88 -68.68 -23.76 -0.17
N ILE A 89 -68.52 -24.55 0.90
CA ILE A 89 -69.58 -25.41 1.44
C ILE A 89 -70.77 -24.55 1.90
N LEU A 90 -70.53 -23.47 2.63
CA LEU A 90 -71.60 -22.59 3.12
C LEU A 90 -72.37 -21.92 1.98
N ASN A 91 -71.69 -21.50 0.91
CA ASN A 91 -72.36 -20.95 -0.28
C ASN A 91 -73.22 -22.02 -0.99
N ILE A 92 -72.70 -23.24 -1.11
CA ILE A 92 -73.46 -24.38 -1.69
C ILE A 92 -74.71 -24.69 -0.85
N VAL A 93 -74.57 -24.68 0.48
CA VAL A 93 -75.70 -24.90 1.41
C VAL A 93 -76.75 -23.80 1.26
N HIS A 94 -76.32 -22.55 1.10
CA HIS A 94 -77.22 -21.41 0.88
C HIS A 94 -78.06 -21.53 -0.41
N ALA A 95 -77.55 -22.15 -1.47
CA ALA A 95 -78.30 -22.36 -2.72
C ALA A 95 -79.42 -23.43 -2.61
N GLN A 96 -79.42 -24.21 -1.52
CA GLN A 96 -80.45 -25.14 -1.03
C GLN A 96 -80.88 -26.31 -1.95
N ILE A 97 -81.24 -26.13 -3.23
CA ILE A 97 -82.03 -27.16 -3.95
C ILE A 97 -81.45 -27.57 -5.32
N ASP A 98 -81.16 -26.62 -6.20
CA ASP A 98 -80.79 -26.94 -7.59
C ASP A 98 -79.28 -27.21 -7.75
N LEU A 99 -78.93 -28.22 -8.56
CA LEU A 99 -77.53 -28.58 -8.81
C LEU A 99 -76.80 -27.45 -9.55
N LEU A 100 -77.47 -26.79 -10.50
CA LEU A 100 -76.89 -25.64 -11.20
C LEU A 100 -76.71 -24.46 -10.24
N ALA A 101 -77.70 -24.18 -9.37
CA ALA A 101 -77.58 -23.14 -8.34
C ALA A 101 -76.42 -23.39 -7.37
N ARG A 102 -76.21 -24.64 -6.93
CA ARG A 102 -75.08 -25.03 -6.07
C ARG A 102 -73.74 -24.86 -6.78
N PHE A 103 -73.65 -25.22 -8.07
CA PHE A 103 -72.45 -25.01 -8.86
C PHE A 103 -72.13 -23.52 -9.00
N LEU A 104 -73.13 -22.70 -9.35
CA LEU A 104 -72.96 -21.24 -9.45
C LEU A 104 -72.55 -20.62 -8.11
N ALA A 105 -73.11 -21.09 -6.99
CA ALA A 105 -72.77 -20.59 -5.66
C ALA A 105 -71.33 -20.92 -5.22
N ALA A 106 -70.71 -21.97 -5.78
CA ALA A 106 -69.31 -22.29 -5.52
C ALA A 106 -68.34 -21.39 -6.29
N ILE A 107 -68.77 -20.77 -7.40
CA ILE A 107 -67.89 -19.96 -8.26
C ILE A 107 -67.32 -18.75 -7.52
N PRO A 108 -68.12 -17.91 -6.82
CA PRO A 108 -67.60 -16.75 -6.11
C PRO A 108 -66.47 -17.08 -5.11
N PRO A 109 -66.65 -17.99 -4.13
CA PRO A 109 -65.57 -18.27 -3.16
C PRO A 109 -64.32 -18.89 -3.80
N VAL A 110 -64.46 -19.71 -4.85
CA VAL A 110 -63.30 -20.27 -5.57
C VAL A 110 -62.57 -19.18 -6.38
N ALA A 111 -63.33 -18.34 -7.10
CA ALA A 111 -62.77 -17.24 -7.87
C ALA A 111 -62.06 -16.22 -6.96
N LEU A 112 -62.63 -15.94 -5.79
CA LEU A 112 -62.02 -15.07 -4.78
C LEU A 112 -60.69 -15.65 -4.29
N PHE A 113 -60.65 -16.93 -3.91
CA PHE A 113 -59.43 -17.59 -3.46
C PHE A 113 -58.32 -17.54 -4.51
N LEU A 114 -58.62 -17.91 -5.76
CA LEU A 114 -57.64 -17.89 -6.85
C LEU A 114 -57.17 -16.47 -7.17
N SER A 115 -58.08 -15.50 -7.18
CA SER A 115 -57.75 -14.09 -7.40
C SER A 115 -56.81 -13.58 -6.30
N PHE A 116 -57.09 -13.95 -5.05
CA PHE A 116 -56.28 -13.55 -3.92
C PHE A 116 -54.88 -14.18 -3.94
N GLU A 117 -54.76 -15.46 -4.32
CA GLU A 117 -53.47 -16.13 -4.49
C GLU A 117 -52.62 -15.45 -5.58
N LEU A 118 -53.25 -15.09 -6.71
CA LEU A 118 -52.57 -14.33 -7.77
C LEU A 118 -52.10 -12.95 -7.30
N LEU A 119 -52.92 -12.25 -6.53
CA LEU A 119 -52.57 -10.95 -5.95
C LEU A 119 -51.41 -11.10 -4.96
N MET A 120 -51.44 -12.13 -4.11
CA MET A 120 -50.38 -12.43 -3.15
C MET A 120 -49.04 -12.73 -3.83
N GLY A 121 -49.08 -13.51 -4.92
CA GLY A 121 -47.92 -13.80 -5.75
C GLY A 121 -47.34 -12.53 -6.40
N GLN A 122 -48.19 -11.61 -6.86
CA GLN A 122 -47.74 -10.32 -7.40
C GLN A 122 -47.09 -9.45 -6.32
N ILE A 123 -47.71 -9.35 -5.13
CA ILE A 123 -47.14 -8.60 -4.00
C ILE A 123 -45.77 -9.17 -3.62
N ARG A 124 -45.66 -10.49 -3.50
CA ARG A 124 -44.37 -11.18 -3.25
C ARG A 124 -43.31 -10.74 -4.25
N ALA A 125 -43.60 -10.86 -5.54
CA ALA A 125 -42.64 -10.54 -6.59
C ALA A 125 -42.22 -9.06 -6.57
N ILE A 126 -43.14 -8.15 -6.23
CA ILE A 126 -42.83 -6.73 -6.07
C ILE A 126 -41.91 -6.51 -4.87
N VAL A 127 -42.21 -7.10 -3.72
CA VAL A 127 -41.40 -6.96 -2.50
C VAL A 127 -39.98 -7.49 -2.72
N GLU A 128 -39.84 -8.71 -3.27
CA GLU A 128 -38.53 -9.29 -3.57
C GLU A 128 -37.73 -8.43 -4.56
N ARG A 129 -38.39 -7.83 -5.55
CA ARG A 129 -37.75 -6.91 -6.48
C ARG A 129 -37.30 -5.61 -5.80
N LEU A 130 -38.10 -5.05 -4.90
CA LEU A 130 -37.74 -3.83 -4.16
C LEU A 130 -36.53 -4.07 -3.26
N ASP A 131 -36.48 -5.22 -2.57
CA ASP A 131 -35.33 -5.61 -1.75
C ASP A 131 -34.06 -5.77 -2.59
N ALA A 132 -34.17 -6.40 -3.77
CA ALA A 132 -33.04 -6.53 -4.70
C ALA A 132 -32.55 -5.18 -5.24
N VAL A 133 -33.46 -4.24 -5.54
CA VAL A 133 -33.07 -2.89 -5.98
C VAL A 133 -32.37 -2.14 -4.85
N LYS A 134 -32.86 -2.24 -3.62
CA LYS A 134 -32.27 -1.61 -2.45
C LYS A 134 -30.85 -2.13 -2.19
N SER A 135 -30.65 -3.45 -2.24
CA SER A 135 -29.31 -4.03 -2.05
C SER A 135 -28.33 -3.62 -3.15
N LEU A 136 -28.78 -3.51 -4.40
CA LEU A 136 -27.95 -2.98 -5.49
C LEU A 136 -27.56 -1.52 -5.29
N GLN A 137 -28.49 -0.68 -4.81
CA GLN A 137 -28.20 0.72 -4.49
C GLN A 137 -27.16 0.83 -3.38
N GLU A 138 -27.29 0.02 -2.32
CA GLU A 138 -26.32 -0.03 -1.22
C GLU A 138 -24.93 -0.49 -1.69
N ILE A 139 -24.85 -1.54 -2.49
CA ILE A 139 -23.58 -2.01 -3.07
C ILE A 139 -22.95 -0.93 -3.96
N SER A 140 -23.75 -0.26 -4.79
CA SER A 140 -23.26 0.79 -5.68
C SER A 140 -22.70 1.98 -4.90
N ALA A 141 -23.37 2.38 -3.82
CA ALA A 141 -22.90 3.42 -2.91
C ALA A 141 -21.58 3.01 -2.23
N ASN A 142 -21.47 1.76 -1.76
CA ASN A 142 -20.25 1.25 -1.13
C ASN A 142 -19.06 1.21 -2.11
N ILE A 143 -19.31 0.87 -3.38
CA ILE A 143 -18.28 0.93 -4.44
C ILE A 143 -17.81 2.36 -4.66
N GLU A 144 -18.72 3.34 -4.70
CA GLU A 144 -18.37 4.75 -4.88
C GLU A 144 -17.50 5.28 -3.72
N VAL A 145 -17.86 4.94 -2.48
CA VAL A 145 -17.06 5.27 -1.29
C VAL A 145 -15.67 4.64 -1.38
N THR A 146 -15.59 3.34 -1.68
CA THR A 146 -14.31 2.61 -1.79
C THR A 146 -13.43 3.20 -2.90
N ARG A 147 -14.04 3.61 -4.01
CA ARG A 147 -13.33 4.26 -5.12
C ARG A 147 -12.76 5.61 -4.69
N SER A 148 -13.54 6.42 -3.96
CA SER A 148 -13.07 7.69 -3.43
C SER A 148 -11.91 7.53 -2.45
N GLU A 149 -11.95 6.51 -1.59
CA GLU A 149 -10.84 6.19 -0.68
C GLU A 149 -9.59 5.78 -1.46
N LEU A 150 -9.74 4.98 -2.52
CA LEU A 150 -8.63 4.60 -3.40
C LEU A 150 -8.00 5.82 -4.08
N ASP A 151 -8.81 6.75 -4.60
CA ASP A 151 -8.32 7.97 -5.24
C ASP A 151 -7.56 8.87 -4.25
N ALA A 152 -8.04 8.97 -3.01
CA ALA A 152 -7.35 9.70 -1.94
C ALA A 152 -5.98 9.06 -1.60
N LEU A 153 -5.90 7.73 -1.50
CA LEU A 153 -4.64 7.01 -1.26
C LEU A 153 -3.66 7.15 -2.42
N LEU A 154 -4.14 7.15 -3.66
CA LEU A 154 -3.29 7.38 -4.83
C LEU A 154 -2.72 8.79 -4.83
N SER A 155 -3.53 9.80 -4.47
CA SER A 155 -3.06 11.17 -4.31
C SER A 155 -2.01 11.29 -3.20
N ASP A 156 -2.22 10.67 -2.04
CA ASP A 156 -1.27 10.69 -0.93
C ASP A 156 0.05 10.01 -1.30
N LYS A 157 -0.02 8.85 -1.97
CA LYS A 157 1.15 8.15 -2.50
C LYS A 157 1.94 9.04 -3.47
N SER A 158 1.27 9.76 -4.37
CA SER A 158 1.93 10.70 -5.29
C SER A 158 2.64 11.81 -4.54
N ASN A 159 1.96 12.44 -3.57
CA ASN A 159 2.55 13.49 -2.74
C ASN A 159 3.78 13.00 -1.97
N LEU A 160 3.73 11.77 -1.46
CA LEU A 160 4.84 11.16 -0.74
C LEU A 160 6.00 10.86 -1.69
N GLN A 161 5.71 10.38 -2.91
CA GLN A 161 6.72 10.17 -3.94
C GLN A 161 7.42 11.47 -4.33
N ASP A 162 6.68 12.58 -4.49
CA ASP A 162 7.24 13.90 -4.80
C ASP A 162 8.14 14.41 -3.66
N LYS A 163 7.72 14.24 -2.40
CA LYS A 163 8.54 14.59 -1.23
C LYS A 163 9.84 13.78 -1.18
N LEU A 164 9.78 12.47 -1.42
CA LEU A 164 10.96 11.62 -1.41
C LEU A 164 11.92 12.01 -2.54
N ASN A 165 11.41 12.25 -3.74
CA ASN A 165 12.22 12.71 -4.88
C ASN A 165 12.89 14.06 -4.58
N GLY A 166 12.17 15.01 -3.97
CA GLY A 166 12.76 16.29 -3.55
C GLY A 166 13.88 16.12 -2.52
N ASN A 167 13.73 15.20 -1.57
CA ASN A 167 14.77 14.88 -0.60
C ASN A 167 16.00 14.22 -1.26
N ILE A 168 15.80 13.33 -2.23
CA ILE A 168 16.88 12.72 -3.00
C ILE A 168 17.67 13.81 -3.73
N GLN A 169 16.99 14.72 -4.43
CA GLN A 169 17.64 15.82 -5.14
C GLN A 169 18.48 16.70 -4.19
N ASN A 170 17.91 17.10 -3.04
CA ASN A 170 18.65 17.87 -2.04
C ASN A 170 19.88 17.13 -1.51
N LEU A 171 19.78 15.81 -1.29
CA LEU A 171 20.93 15.00 -0.89
C LEU A 171 21.98 14.88 -2.00
N GLU A 172 21.57 14.80 -3.26
CA GLU A 172 22.48 14.82 -4.42
C GLU A 172 23.21 16.17 -4.54
N ASP A 173 22.50 17.28 -4.35
CA ASP A 173 23.08 18.63 -4.36
C ASP A 173 24.07 18.83 -3.19
N LYS A 174 23.74 18.32 -2.00
CA LYS A 174 24.67 18.33 -0.85
C LYS A 174 25.90 17.47 -1.12
N LYS A 175 25.72 16.31 -1.74
CA LYS A 175 26.82 15.41 -2.12
C LYS A 175 27.73 16.08 -3.13
N SER A 176 27.20 16.74 -4.16
CA SER A 176 28.00 17.44 -5.17
C SER A 176 28.76 18.62 -4.57
N ALA A 177 28.12 19.42 -3.73
CA ALA A 177 28.76 20.53 -3.01
C ALA A 177 29.94 20.05 -2.14
N LEU A 178 29.75 18.97 -1.36
CA LEU A 178 30.84 18.36 -0.57
C LEU A 178 31.95 17.79 -1.45
N GLN A 179 31.62 17.23 -2.62
CA GLN A 179 32.62 16.73 -3.57
C GLN A 179 33.48 17.87 -4.15
N ASP A 180 32.86 19.01 -4.45
CA ASP A 180 33.55 20.21 -4.92
C ASP A 180 34.43 20.81 -3.82
N GLU A 181 33.94 20.91 -2.58
CA GLU A 181 34.73 21.37 -1.43
C GLU A 181 35.97 20.46 -1.20
N ILE A 182 35.81 19.14 -1.27
CA ILE A 182 36.93 18.19 -1.18
C ILE A 182 37.94 18.41 -2.32
N ARG A 183 37.45 18.69 -3.54
CA ARG A 183 38.31 18.96 -4.70
C ARG A 183 39.09 20.25 -4.51
N GLU A 184 38.45 21.32 -4.06
CA GLU A 184 39.10 22.60 -3.76
C GLU A 184 40.18 22.44 -2.68
N LEU A 185 39.85 21.81 -1.55
CA LEU A 185 40.81 21.54 -0.46
C LEU A 185 42.02 20.72 -0.95
N ARG A 186 41.79 19.73 -1.83
CA ARG A 186 42.89 18.96 -2.45
C ARG A 186 43.76 19.84 -3.36
N THR A 187 43.17 20.75 -4.14
CA THR A 187 43.93 21.67 -5.00
C THR A 187 44.72 22.69 -4.19
N ALA A 188 44.12 23.29 -3.18
CA ALA A 188 44.79 24.21 -2.26
C ALA A 188 45.99 23.54 -1.58
N LYS A 189 45.81 22.32 -1.05
CA LYS A 189 46.90 21.54 -0.43
C LYS A 189 48.05 21.26 -1.41
N ARG A 190 47.74 20.91 -2.67
CA ARG A 190 48.75 20.72 -3.72
C ARG A 190 49.51 22.02 -4.02
N HIS A 191 48.81 23.15 -4.06
CA HIS A 191 49.44 24.43 -4.35
C HIS A 191 50.40 24.84 -3.23
N THR A 192 50.00 24.69 -1.95
CA THR A 192 50.85 24.95 -0.79
C THR A 192 52.09 24.05 -0.75
N GLN A 193 51.94 22.76 -1.09
CA GLN A 193 53.08 21.83 -1.19
C GLN A 193 54.05 22.19 -2.32
N ALA A 194 53.54 22.63 -3.49
CA ALA A 194 54.36 23.05 -4.62
C ALA A 194 55.13 24.37 -4.37
N SER A 195 54.61 25.27 -3.53
CA SER A 195 55.34 26.45 -3.07
C SER A 195 56.38 26.15 -1.97
N GLY A 196 56.19 25.07 -1.19
CA GLY A 196 57.14 24.65 -0.14
C GLY A 196 58.34 23.85 -0.65
N THR A 197 58.25 23.22 -1.83
CA THR A 197 59.34 22.41 -2.42
C THR A 197 60.57 23.23 -2.82
N GLY A 198 60.41 24.51 -3.18
CA GLY A 198 61.54 25.40 -3.48
C GLY A 198 62.46 25.63 -2.27
N SER A 199 61.87 25.83 -1.09
CA SER A 199 62.61 26.00 0.18
C SER A 199 63.29 24.70 0.65
N ILE A 200 62.66 23.54 0.41
CA ILE A 200 63.22 22.25 0.83
C ILE A 200 64.36 21.82 -0.10
N ALA A 201 64.26 22.06 -1.42
CA ALA A 201 65.32 21.77 -2.38
C ALA A 201 66.58 22.61 -2.10
N GLN A 202 66.42 23.91 -1.85
CA GLN A 202 67.53 24.80 -1.48
C GLN A 202 68.19 24.40 -0.13
N ALA A 203 67.39 24.02 0.87
CA ALA A 203 67.91 23.57 2.16
C ALA A 203 68.62 22.19 2.10
N ARG A 204 68.25 21.32 1.16
CA ARG A 204 68.95 20.05 0.90
C ARG A 204 70.26 20.27 0.17
N GLN A 205 70.26 21.12 -0.85
CA GLN A 205 71.49 21.47 -1.59
C GLN A 205 72.53 22.11 -0.66
N ALA A 206 72.14 23.10 0.14
CA ALA A 206 73.05 23.76 1.08
C ALA A 206 73.62 22.81 2.16
N ARG A 207 72.91 21.73 2.51
CA ARG A 207 73.42 20.69 3.43
C ARG A 207 74.38 19.74 2.74
N ALA A 208 74.09 19.37 1.48
CA ALA A 208 74.99 18.57 0.65
C ALA A 208 76.32 19.31 0.43
N ASP A 209 76.28 20.59 0.07
CA ASP A 209 77.48 21.41 -0.16
C ASP A 209 78.34 21.52 1.12
N LYS A 210 77.70 21.75 2.28
CA LYS A 210 78.39 21.79 3.59
C LYS A 210 78.99 20.44 4.00
N LYS A 211 78.40 19.32 3.58
CA LYS A 211 78.93 17.97 3.81
C LYS A 211 80.18 17.74 2.97
N THR A 212 80.13 18.07 1.68
CA THR A 212 81.27 17.94 0.75
C THR A 212 82.47 18.78 1.20
N LEU A 213 82.23 20.03 1.61
CA LEU A 213 83.28 20.90 2.17
C LEU A 213 83.93 20.31 3.42
N ALA A 214 83.13 19.73 4.33
CA ALA A 214 83.64 19.10 5.55
C ALA A 214 84.44 17.82 5.26
N MET A 215 84.00 16.99 4.31
CA MET A 215 84.75 15.79 3.87
C MET A 215 86.08 16.16 3.20
N LYS A 216 86.10 17.22 2.39
CA LYS A 216 87.35 17.72 1.79
C LYS A 216 88.33 18.24 2.85
N ALA A 217 87.85 19.03 3.81
CA ALA A 217 88.66 19.52 4.92
C ALA A 217 89.20 18.38 5.81
N LEU A 218 88.42 17.29 5.96
CA LEU A 218 88.86 16.08 6.66
C LEU A 218 90.03 15.43 5.93
N LEU A 219 89.90 15.21 4.61
CA LEU A 219 90.98 14.62 3.80
C LEU A 219 92.25 15.47 3.84
N ASP A 220 92.13 16.79 3.72
CA ASP A 220 93.30 17.69 3.76
C ASP A 220 93.98 17.65 5.14
N HIS A 221 93.21 17.63 6.23
CA HIS A 221 93.76 17.54 7.59
C HIS A 221 94.49 16.21 7.84
N VAL A 222 93.91 15.11 7.35
CA VAL A 222 94.49 13.76 7.49
C VAL A 222 95.76 13.61 6.64
N LYS A 223 95.84 14.22 5.45
CA LYS A 223 97.09 14.28 4.66
C LYS A 223 98.23 14.93 5.44
N THR A 224 97.94 16.01 6.18
CA THR A 224 98.95 16.72 6.97
C THR A 224 99.26 16.05 8.31
N ASN A 225 98.34 15.22 8.82
CA ASN A 225 98.45 14.56 10.13
C ASN A 225 98.02 13.08 10.02
N PRO A 226 98.92 12.18 9.58
CA PRO A 226 98.58 10.78 9.34
C PRO A 226 98.16 10.03 10.62
N GLN A 227 98.57 10.51 11.79
CA GLN A 227 98.27 9.89 13.08
C GLN A 227 97.07 10.53 13.80
N ALA A 228 96.32 11.41 13.13
CA ALA A 228 95.19 12.11 13.74
C ALA A 228 94.12 11.14 14.26
N THR A 229 93.69 11.37 15.50
CA THR A 229 92.57 10.64 16.11
C THR A 229 91.24 11.14 15.56
N LEU A 230 90.18 10.34 15.69
CA LEU A 230 88.80 10.75 15.35
C LEU A 230 88.33 12.02 16.08
N SER A 231 88.92 12.32 17.24
CA SER A 231 88.60 13.54 18.00
C SER A 231 89.23 14.77 17.35
N GLU A 232 90.48 14.67 16.89
CA GLU A 232 91.21 15.74 16.22
C GLU A 232 90.63 16.01 14.83
N MET A 233 90.26 14.96 14.09
CA MET A 233 89.55 15.09 12.81
C MET A 233 88.20 15.79 12.97
N ALA A 234 87.43 15.46 14.01
CA ALA A 234 86.15 16.11 14.29
C ALA A 234 86.31 17.60 14.64
N GLN A 235 87.37 17.93 15.38
CA GLN A 235 87.71 19.30 15.74
C GLN A 235 88.16 20.11 14.52
N ALA A 236 88.96 19.52 13.61
CA ALA A 236 89.42 20.16 12.39
C ALA A 236 88.28 20.55 11.44
N ILE A 237 87.22 19.75 11.36
CA ILE A 237 86.04 20.05 10.53
C ILE A 237 84.93 20.81 11.28
N GLY A 238 85.13 21.10 12.58
CA GLY A 238 84.16 21.78 13.44
C GLY A 238 82.83 21.02 13.58
N ARG A 239 82.86 19.68 13.64
CA ARG A 239 81.66 18.83 13.75
C ARG A 239 81.72 17.90 14.95
N ALA A 240 80.57 17.33 15.31
CA ALA A 240 80.51 16.30 16.33
C ALA A 240 81.31 15.05 15.91
N LYS A 241 81.88 14.36 16.89
CA LYS A 241 82.70 13.15 16.69
C LYS A 241 81.96 12.04 15.96
N SER A 242 80.65 11.90 16.16
CA SER A 242 79.79 10.95 15.43
C SER A 242 79.66 11.30 13.95
N THR A 243 79.51 12.58 13.61
CA THR A 243 79.43 13.05 12.22
C THR A 243 80.76 12.89 11.50
N ALA A 244 81.87 13.22 12.16
CA ALA A 244 83.21 12.98 11.63
C ALA A 244 83.45 11.48 11.38
N GLY A 245 83.02 10.61 12.30
CA GLY A 245 83.08 9.15 12.15
C GLY A 245 82.31 8.65 10.93
N SER A 246 81.07 9.11 10.72
CA SER A 246 80.32 8.75 9.51
C SER A 246 80.98 9.23 8.22
N TYR A 247 81.58 10.42 8.21
CA TYR A 247 82.30 10.91 7.03
C TYR A 247 83.58 10.12 6.76
N VAL A 248 84.30 9.69 7.80
CA VAL A 248 85.46 8.79 7.66
C VAL A 248 85.02 7.46 7.05
N SER A 249 83.97 6.82 7.58
CA SER A 249 83.45 5.57 7.02
C SER A 249 83.01 5.72 5.57
N GLU A 250 82.31 6.80 5.23
CA GLU A 250 81.88 7.08 3.86
C GLU A 250 83.07 7.31 2.91
N LEU A 251 84.11 8.01 3.37
CA LEU A 251 85.36 8.19 2.59
C LEU A 251 86.15 6.88 2.43
N GLN A 252 86.08 5.97 3.40
CA GLN A 252 86.65 4.62 3.32
C GLN A 252 85.88 3.73 2.34
N ASP A 253 84.55 3.76 2.37
CA ASP A 253 83.68 3.03 1.43
C ASP A 253 83.92 3.48 -0.02
N HIS A 254 84.20 4.77 -0.22
CA HIS A 254 84.57 5.33 -1.52
C HIS A 254 86.06 5.16 -1.89
N GLY A 255 86.86 4.51 -1.05
CA GLY A 255 88.28 4.22 -1.31
C GLY A 255 89.21 5.43 -1.28
N LEU A 256 88.74 6.57 -0.77
CA LEU A 256 89.50 7.83 -0.71
C LEU A 256 90.35 7.94 0.55
N LEU A 257 90.03 7.14 1.57
CA LEU A 257 90.75 7.10 2.85
C LEU A 257 90.97 5.65 3.26
N SER A 258 92.18 5.29 3.65
CA SER A 258 92.52 3.97 4.21
C SER A 258 93.35 4.15 5.49
N LYS A 259 93.40 3.10 6.32
CA LYS A 259 94.20 3.11 7.55
C LYS A 259 95.12 1.89 7.55
N ASP A 260 96.41 2.12 7.66
CA ASP A 260 97.45 1.10 7.74
C ASP A 260 98.18 1.16 9.10
N GLU A 261 99.30 0.43 9.22
CA GLU A 261 100.12 0.40 10.44
C GLU A 261 100.88 1.71 10.69
N ASP A 262 101.04 2.57 9.66
CA ASP A 262 101.77 3.83 9.70
C ASP A 262 100.87 5.08 9.83
N GLY A 263 99.54 4.89 9.78
CA GLY A 263 98.53 5.93 10.03
C GLY A 263 97.37 5.90 9.04
N TRP A 264 96.73 7.05 8.84
CA TRP A 264 95.72 7.27 7.82
C TRP A 264 96.39 7.69 6.51
N GLN A 265 96.03 7.02 5.41
CA GLN A 265 96.49 7.37 4.07
C GLN A 265 95.32 7.88 3.22
N VAL A 266 95.55 9.01 2.54
CA VAL A 266 94.60 9.53 1.55
C VAL A 266 95.03 9.07 0.17
N SER A 267 94.16 8.29 -0.48
CA SER A 267 94.41 7.82 -1.84
C SER A 267 94.31 8.99 -2.82
N THR A 268 95.40 9.35 -3.48
CA THR A 268 95.38 10.32 -4.58
C THR A 268 94.95 9.61 -5.86
N LEU A 269 93.70 9.81 -6.29
CA LEU A 269 93.33 9.57 -7.67
C LEU A 269 94.13 10.54 -8.59
N PRO A 270 94.55 10.12 -9.79
CA PRO A 270 95.37 10.93 -10.68
C PRO A 270 94.67 12.24 -11.07
N GLU A 271 95.45 13.32 -11.16
CA GLU A 271 95.02 14.64 -11.64
C GLU A 271 94.32 14.50 -13.01
N GLY A 272 92.99 14.69 -13.06
CA GLY A 272 92.29 14.60 -14.34
C GLY A 272 90.76 14.63 -14.36
N GLU A 273 90.05 14.41 -13.24
CA GLU A 273 88.58 14.49 -13.23
C GLU A 273 88.06 15.33 -12.06
N THR A 274 88.35 16.63 -12.12
CA THR A 274 87.57 17.65 -11.42
C THR A 274 86.31 17.97 -12.23
N ASN A 275 85.36 17.04 -12.33
CA ASN A 275 83.97 17.43 -12.57
C ASN A 275 82.99 16.30 -12.27
N GLY A 276 82.11 16.54 -11.28
CA GLY A 276 80.82 15.86 -11.22
C GLY A 276 80.73 14.62 -10.33
N TYR A 277 80.96 14.78 -9.02
CA TYR A 277 80.25 13.91 -8.07
C TYR A 277 78.87 14.49 -7.78
N VAL A 278 77.94 14.16 -8.69
CA VAL A 278 76.51 14.15 -8.40
C VAL A 278 76.25 12.97 -7.47
N LEU A 279 76.02 13.24 -6.19
CA LEU A 279 75.48 12.25 -5.26
C LEU A 279 74.01 12.04 -5.64
N THR A 280 73.76 10.97 -6.39
CA THR A 280 72.43 10.48 -6.70
C THR A 280 71.75 9.91 -5.44
N ARG A 281 70.66 10.55 -5.01
CA ARG A 281 69.45 9.92 -4.46
C ARG A 281 68.23 10.78 -4.75
#